data_AF-A0A7S2JBH3-F1
#
_entry.id   AF-A0A7S2JBH3-F1
#
_cell.length_a   1.000
_cell.length_b   1.000
_cell.length_c   1.000
_cell.angle_alpha   90.00
_cell.angle_beta   90.00
_cell.angle_gamma   90.00
#
_symmetry.space_group_name_H-M   'P 1'
#
loop_
_entity.id
_entity.type
_entity.pdbx_description
1 polymer ?
#
loop_
_entity_poly.entity_id
_entity_poly.type
_entity_poly.pdbx_seq_one_letter_code
_entity_poly.pdbx_strand_id
1 'polypeptide(L)'
;VILTDFTRLESETSANEAAEKEQFENFMFESKKDQALKENESKHKQAKKTDKEGALHAAEEELKTTQGQLNAALKYYQKLKPTCVDSGISYEERVKRRQAEMQSLQEALQILSGEDVAA
;
A
#
# COMPACT_ATOMS: atom_id res chain seq x y z
N VAL A 1 46.28 45.90 -55.62
CA VAL A 1 44.90 45.45 -55.87
C VAL A 1 44.81 43.93 -55.68
N ILE A 2 45.41 43.10 -56.53
CA ILE A 2 45.32 41.62 -56.38
C ILE A 2 45.90 41.09 -55.05
N LEU A 3 47.11 41.49 -54.67
CA LEU A 3 47.75 41.02 -53.43
C LEU A 3 47.00 41.47 -52.16
N THR A 4 46.46 42.69 -52.17
CA THR A 4 45.65 43.24 -51.09
C THR A 4 44.31 42.52 -50.95
N ASP A 5 43.73 42.02 -52.04
CA ASP A 5 42.51 41.22 -52.00
C ASP A 5 42.76 39.82 -51.43
N PHE A 6 43.88 39.18 -51.78
CA PHE A 6 44.25 37.88 -51.20
C PHE A 6 44.54 37.95 -49.70
N THR A 7 45.27 38.97 -49.26
CA THR A 7 45.57 39.16 -47.83
C THR A 7 44.31 39.46 -47.01
N ARG A 8 43.36 40.24 -47.56
CA ARG A 8 42.05 40.45 -46.94
C ARG A 8 41.26 39.15 -46.86
N LEU A 9 41.19 38.39 -47.95
CA LEU A 9 40.48 37.11 -48.00
C LEU A 9 41.05 36.09 -47.00
N GLU A 10 42.37 35.98 -46.90
CA GLU A 10 43.05 35.11 -45.95
C GLU A 10 42.70 35.49 -44.50
N SER A 11 42.75 36.78 -44.17
CA SER A 11 42.42 37.27 -42.83
C SER A 11 40.94 37.05 -42.48
N GLU A 12 40.03 37.32 -43.41
CA GLU A 12 38.58 37.10 -43.21
C GLU A 12 38.27 35.62 -43.05
N THR A 13 38.85 34.77 -43.90
CA THR A 13 38.63 33.31 -43.85
C THR A 13 39.19 32.72 -42.56
N SER A 14 40.42 33.10 -42.18
CA SER A 14 41.04 32.62 -40.93
C SER A 14 40.25 33.05 -39.69
N ALA A 15 39.73 34.28 -39.68
CA ALA A 15 38.88 34.77 -38.59
C ALA A 15 37.54 34.01 -38.52
N ASN A 16 36.91 33.77 -39.68
CA ASN A 16 35.65 33.01 -39.76
C ASN A 16 35.85 31.57 -39.31
N GLU A 17 36.88 30.88 -39.81
CA GLU A 17 37.20 29.50 -39.42
C GLU A 17 37.48 29.38 -37.91
N ALA A 18 38.20 30.34 -37.33
CA ALA A 18 38.43 30.38 -35.89
C ALA A 18 37.12 30.56 -35.10
N ALA A 19 36.25 31.46 -35.54
CA ALA A 19 34.96 31.72 -34.89
C ALA A 19 34.00 30.51 -35.02
N GLU A 20 33.92 29.89 -36.19
CA GLU A 20 33.09 28.69 -36.42
C GLU A 20 33.58 27.51 -35.58
N LYS A 21 34.91 27.34 -35.47
CA LYS A 21 35.49 26.29 -34.62
C LYS A 21 35.11 26.50 -33.15
N GLU A 22 35.23 27.72 -32.64
CA GLU A 22 34.83 28.05 -31.26
C GLU A 22 33.34 27.79 -31.03
N GLN A 23 32.48 28.23 -31.96
CA GLN A 23 31.03 27.98 -31.88
C GLN A 23 30.72 26.49 -31.88
N PHE A 24 31.37 25.71 -32.73
CA PHE A 24 31.20 24.26 -32.80
C PHE A 24 31.64 23.58 -31.49
N GLU A 25 32.81 23.95 -30.96
CA GLU A 25 33.32 23.40 -29.71
C GLU A 25 32.37 23.71 -28.54
N ASN A 26 31.88 24.94 -28.45
CA ASN A 26 30.89 25.36 -27.45
C ASN A 26 29.57 24.60 -27.61
N PHE A 27 29.02 24.53 -28.83
CA PHE A 27 27.79 23.80 -29.10
C PHE A 27 27.90 22.32 -28.75
N MET A 28 29.02 21.68 -29.11
CA MET A 28 29.25 20.27 -28.81
C MET A 28 29.43 20.03 -27.32
N PHE A 29 30.09 20.94 -26.60
CA PHE A 29 30.23 20.87 -25.16
C PHE A 29 28.88 20.98 -24.45
N GLU A 30 28.09 22.00 -24.79
CA GLU A 30 26.76 22.21 -24.21
C GLU A 30 25.81 21.06 -24.53
N SER A 31 25.81 20.58 -25.78
CA SER A 31 24.98 19.46 -26.21
C SER A 31 25.33 18.17 -25.48
N LYS A 32 26.61 17.85 -25.29
CA LYS A 32 27.05 16.68 -24.51
C LYS A 32 26.64 16.79 -23.05
N LYS A 33 26.76 17.98 -22.45
CA LYS A 33 26.33 18.24 -21.07
C LYS A 33 24.82 18.05 -20.92
N ASP A 34 24.04 18.63 -21.82
CA ASP A 34 22.58 18.54 -21.81
C ASP A 34 22.10 17.09 -22.03
N GLN A 35 22.71 16.37 -22.97
CA GLN A 35 22.44 14.95 -23.18
C GLN A 35 22.68 14.14 -21.90
N ALA A 36 23.86 14.30 -21.28
CA ALA A 36 24.21 13.57 -20.07
C ALA A 36 23.23 13.87 -18.91
N LEU A 37 22.82 15.13 -18.77
CA LEU A 37 21.85 15.54 -17.76
C LEU A 37 20.48 14.91 -18.00
N LYS A 38 19.96 14.99 -19.23
CA LYS A 38 18.67 14.42 -19.61
C LYS A 38 18.63 12.90 -19.50
N GLU A 39 19.71 12.21 -19.87
CA GLU A 39 19.83 10.76 -19.70
C GLU A 39 19.78 10.37 -18.21
N ASN A 40 20.47 11.11 -17.35
CA ASN A 40 20.47 10.84 -15.91
C ASN A 40 19.10 11.13 -15.29
N GLU A 41 18.48 12.25 -15.67
CA GLU A 41 17.15 12.63 -15.21
C GLU A 41 16.10 11.61 -15.66
N SER A 42 16.17 11.13 -16.91
CA SER A 42 15.30 10.08 -17.43
C SER A 42 15.44 8.78 -16.64
N LYS A 43 16.68 8.31 -16.41
CA LYS A 43 16.95 7.12 -15.58
C LYS A 43 16.40 7.28 -14.17
N HIS A 44 16.61 8.43 -13.55
CA HIS A 44 16.12 8.67 -12.20
C HIS A 44 14.58 8.70 -12.14
N LYS A 45 13.92 9.36 -13.11
CA LYS A 45 12.45 9.39 -13.21
C LYS A 45 11.90 8.00 -13.47
N GLN A 46 12.54 7.20 -14.32
CA GLN A 46 12.13 5.83 -14.59
C GLN A 46 12.24 4.94 -13.34
N ALA A 47 13.35 5.03 -12.60
CA ALA A 47 13.50 4.31 -11.33
C ALA A 47 12.41 4.72 -10.31
N LYS A 48 12.21 6.03 -10.12
CA LYS A 48 11.14 6.56 -9.26
C LYS A 48 9.75 6.07 -9.67
N LYS A 49 9.47 6.01 -10.98
CA LYS A 49 8.21 5.48 -11.49
C LYS A 49 8.02 4.02 -11.07
N THR A 50 9.02 3.17 -11.32
CA THR A 50 8.98 1.76 -10.94
C THR A 50 8.81 1.56 -9.44
N ASP A 51 9.53 2.32 -8.61
CA ASP A 51 9.38 2.25 -7.15
C ASP A 51 7.95 2.61 -6.70
N LYS A 52 7.37 3.65 -7.31
CA LYS A 52 6.01 4.10 -6.99
C LYS A 52 4.94 3.11 -7.49
N GLU A 53 5.13 2.52 -8.66
CA GLU A 53 4.25 1.47 -9.18
C GLU A 53 4.28 0.23 -8.26
N GLY A 54 5.46 -0.17 -7.77
CA GLY A 54 5.60 -1.25 -6.80
C GLY A 54 4.91 -0.96 -5.48
N ALA A 55 5.08 0.25 -4.94
CA ALA A 55 4.40 0.68 -3.72
C ALA A 55 2.87 0.72 -3.87
N LEU A 56 2.37 1.16 -5.04
CA LEU A 56 0.96 1.18 -5.34
C LEU A 56 0.39 -0.24 -5.35
N HIS A 57 1.02 -1.16 -6.07
CA HIS A 57 0.57 -2.56 -6.13
C HIS A 57 0.54 -3.22 -4.75
N ALA A 58 1.58 -3.00 -3.94
CA ALA A 58 1.62 -3.50 -2.57
C ALA A 58 0.46 -2.97 -1.72
N ALA A 59 0.19 -1.66 -1.80
CA ALA A 59 -0.92 -1.03 -1.08
C ALA A 59 -2.29 -1.55 -1.55
N GLU A 60 -2.47 -1.81 -2.85
CA GLU A 60 -3.70 -2.39 -3.40
C GLU A 60 -3.94 -3.82 -2.90
N GLU A 61 -2.90 -4.66 -2.87
CA GLU A 61 -2.99 -6.02 -2.31
C GLU A 61 -3.28 -6.01 -0.80
N GLU A 62 -2.62 -5.12 -0.06
CA GLU A 62 -2.86 -4.94 1.37
C GLU A 62 -4.30 -4.50 1.63
N LEU A 63 -4.81 -3.52 0.88
CA LEU A 63 -6.20 -3.08 0.98
C LEU A 63 -7.19 -4.22 0.71
N LYS A 64 -6.97 -4.99 -0.36
CA LYS A 64 -7.82 -6.14 -0.70
C LYS A 64 -7.82 -7.19 0.42
N THR A 65 -6.65 -7.49 0.96
CA THR A 65 -6.45 -8.49 2.01
C THR A 65 -7.11 -8.05 3.31
N THR A 66 -6.82 -6.82 3.76
CA THR A 66 -7.37 -6.24 4.99
C THR A 66 -8.89 -6.09 4.91
N GLN A 67 -9.43 -5.67 3.76
CA GLN A 67 -10.88 -5.61 3.57
C GLN A 67 -11.52 -7.00 3.62
N GLY A 68 -10.85 -8.02 3.06
CA GLY A 68 -11.27 -9.41 3.17
C GLY A 68 -11.32 -9.91 4.62
N GLN A 69 -10.27 -9.64 5.39
CA GLN A 69 -10.19 -9.96 6.82
C GLN A 69 -11.27 -9.22 7.62
N LEU A 70 -11.47 -7.93 7.38
CA LEU A 70 -12.51 -7.13 8.03
C LEU A 70 -13.91 -7.69 7.73
N ASN A 71 -14.19 -8.03 6.48
CA ASN A 71 -15.47 -8.64 6.09
C ASN A 71 -15.69 -9.99 6.79
N ALA A 72 -14.64 -10.81 6.92
CA ALA A 72 -14.72 -12.08 7.64
C ALA A 72 -14.97 -11.86 9.14
N ALA A 73 -14.26 -10.92 9.76
CA ALA A 73 -14.44 -10.55 11.16
C ALA A 73 -15.85 -10.03 11.44
N LEU A 74 -16.39 -9.16 10.58
CA LEU A 74 -17.76 -8.65 10.69
C LEU A 74 -18.80 -9.77 10.56
N LYS A 75 -18.62 -10.70 9.61
CA LYS A 75 -19.49 -11.88 9.48
C LYS A 75 -19.47 -12.73 10.75
N TYR A 76 -18.30 -12.97 11.32
CA TYR A 76 -18.17 -13.74 12.56
C TYR A 76 -18.80 -13.00 13.75
N TYR A 77 -18.57 -11.69 13.86
CA TYR A 77 -19.19 -10.85 14.87
C TYR A 77 -20.72 -10.88 14.78
N GLN A 78 -21.29 -10.78 13.58
CA GLN A 78 -22.74 -10.89 13.39
C GLN A 78 -23.30 -12.25 13.84
N LYS A 79 -22.56 -13.34 13.68
CA LYS A 79 -22.96 -14.67 14.18
C LYS A 79 -22.95 -14.73 15.71
N LEU A 80 -21.98 -14.09 16.36
CA LEU A 80 -21.86 -14.06 17.81
C LEU A 80 -22.86 -13.09 18.47
N LYS A 81 -23.22 -12.01 17.78
CA LYS A 81 -24.04 -10.92 18.35
C LYS A 81 -25.35 -11.43 19.00
N PRO A 82 -26.16 -12.31 18.39
CA PRO A 82 -27.37 -12.84 19.03
C PRO A 82 -27.11 -13.61 20.32
N THR A 83 -25.99 -14.35 20.41
CA THR A 83 -25.69 -15.23 21.55
C THR A 83 -24.95 -14.50 22.67
N CYS A 84 -24.10 -13.52 22.32
CA CYS A 84 -23.18 -12.88 23.25
C CYS A 84 -23.57 -11.45 23.65
N VAL A 85 -24.34 -10.75 22.81
CA VAL A 85 -24.71 -9.33 23.03
C VAL A 85 -26.23 -9.21 23.20
N ASP A 86 -27.00 -9.73 22.24
CA ASP A 86 -28.46 -9.66 22.22
C ASP A 86 -29.12 -10.92 22.79
N SER A 87 -28.50 -11.53 23.81
CA SER A 87 -28.94 -12.83 24.36
C SER A 87 -30.35 -12.83 24.98
N GLY A 88 -30.98 -11.65 25.11
CA GLY A 88 -32.38 -11.48 25.53
C GLY A 88 -32.71 -11.92 26.95
N ILE A 89 -31.73 -12.48 27.67
CA ILE A 89 -31.88 -13.03 29.02
C ILE A 89 -30.78 -12.39 29.88
N SER A 90 -31.16 -11.73 30.96
CA SER A 90 -30.19 -11.16 31.90
C SER A 90 -29.38 -12.28 32.55
N TYR A 91 -28.16 -11.97 32.98
CA TYR A 91 -27.33 -12.93 33.73
C TYR A 91 -28.10 -13.52 34.92
N GLU A 92 -28.85 -12.67 35.62
CA GLU A 92 -29.66 -13.02 36.78
C GLU A 92 -30.76 -14.04 36.44
N GLU A 93 -31.47 -13.83 35.32
CA GLU A 93 -32.50 -14.77 34.88
C GLU A 93 -31.88 -16.11 34.39
N ARG A 94 -30.69 -16.06 33.82
CA ARG A 94 -29.89 -17.25 33.48
C ARG A 94 -29.51 -18.06 34.71
N VAL A 95 -29.09 -17.39 35.79
CA VAL A 95 -28.75 -18.03 37.07
C VAL A 95 -29.99 -18.64 37.72
N LYS A 96 -31.11 -17.92 37.71
CA LYS A 96 -32.38 -18.42 38.26
C LYS A 96 -32.87 -19.69 37.56
N ARG A 97 -32.82 -19.74 36.21
CA ARG A 97 -33.17 -20.95 35.45
C ARG A 97 -32.28 -22.14 35.80
N ARG A 98 -30.97 -21.92 35.95
CA ARG A 98 -30.03 -22.97 36.38
C ARG A 98 -30.32 -23.45 37.79
N GLN A 99 -30.64 -22.57 38.73
CA GLN A 99 -31.00 -22.96 40.09
C GLN A 99 -32.27 -23.82 40.13
N ALA A 100 -33.31 -23.44 39.37
CA ALA A 100 -34.52 -24.23 39.23
C ALA A 100 -34.25 -25.62 38.62
N GLU A 101 -33.40 -25.67 37.59
CA GLU A 101 -32.96 -26.92 36.97
C GLU A 101 -32.19 -27.81 37.95
N MET A 102 -31.26 -27.24 38.74
CA MET A 102 -30.51 -27.99 39.77
C MET A 102 -31.45 -28.57 40.84
N GLN A 103 -32.44 -27.80 41.31
CA GLN A 103 -33.41 -28.28 42.28
C GLN A 103 -34.23 -29.44 41.71
N SER A 104 -34.76 -29.30 40.49
CA SER A 104 -35.51 -30.36 39.84
C SER A 104 -34.68 -31.64 39.62
N LEU A 105 -33.40 -31.50 39.26
CA LEU A 105 -32.49 -32.63 39.13
C LEU A 105 -32.18 -33.29 40.48
N GLN A 106 -32.06 -32.52 41.56
CA GLN A 106 -31.89 -33.05 42.92
C GLN A 106 -33.12 -33.81 43.38
N GLU A 107 -34.33 -33.26 43.19
CA GLU A 107 -35.58 -33.94 43.48
C GLU A 107 -35.73 -35.24 42.68
N ALA A 108 -35.44 -35.20 41.36
CA ALA A 108 -35.46 -36.41 40.54
C ALA A 108 -34.46 -37.47 41.03
N LEU A 109 -33.28 -37.05 41.50
CA LEU A 109 -32.28 -37.94 42.06
C LEU A 109 -32.71 -38.53 43.40
N GLN A 110 -33.39 -37.77 44.26
CA GLN A 110 -33.98 -38.26 45.52
C GLN A 110 -35.06 -39.33 45.26
N ILE A 111 -35.94 -39.07 44.29
CA ILE A 111 -36.94 -40.05 43.85
C ILE A 111 -36.27 -41.33 43.32
N LEU A 112 -35.25 -41.19 42.45
CA LEU A 112 -34.55 -42.33 41.84
C LEU A 112 -33.67 -43.10 42.82
N SER A 113 -33.12 -42.44 43.84
CA SER A 113 -32.30 -43.06 44.90
C SER A 113 -33.14 -43.73 45.99
N GLY A 114 -34.47 -43.60 45.93
CA GLY A 114 -35.38 -44.23 46.85
C GLY A 114 -35.52 -43.51 48.20
N GLU A 115 -34.93 -42.33 48.37
CA GLU A 115 -35.11 -41.51 49.58
C GLU A 115 -36.56 -41.06 49.77
N ASP A 116 -37.32 -40.85 48.68
CA ASP A 116 -38.75 -40.51 48.72
C ASP A 116 -39.71 -41.71 48.80
N VAL A 117 -39.20 -42.95 48.68
CA VAL A 117 -40.03 -44.19 48.74
C VAL A 117 -40.03 -44.80 50.15
N ALA A 118 -39.27 -44.21 51.08
CA ALA A 118 -39.13 -44.68 52.46
C ALA A 118 -39.86 -43.82 53.50
N ALA A 119 -41.03 -43.28 53.14
CA ALA A 119 -42.00 -42.67 54.07
C ALA A 119 -43.36 -43.38 53.99
#